data_AF-A0A538HQR3-F1
#
_entry.id   AF-A0A538HQR3-F1
#
_cell.length_a   1.000
_cell.length_b   1.000
_cell.length_c   1.000
_cell.angle_alpha   90.00
_cell.angle_beta   90.00
_cell.angle_gamma   90.00
#
_symmetry.space_group_name_H-M   'P 1'
#
loop_
_entity.id
_entity.type
_entity.pdbx_description
1 polymer ?
#
loop_
_entity_poly.entity_id
_entity_poly.type
_entity_poly.pdbx_seq_one_letter_code
_entity_poly.pdbx_strand_id
1 'polypeptide(L)'
;MADLKARLGLLDASNQRLKAQLAAQTKVEANGLAPIALRILKSVYTIEAGSALGSAWVAWRENGNTYLITANHVINDVGVGGTVTVKQKTSHWTGKVTRADDTNDLAVIEVDRKLGAPLWQDATVQTDP
;
A
#
# COMPACT_ATOMS: atom_id res chain seq x y z
N MET A 1 10.76 54.22 26.59
CA MET A 1 10.20 53.08 27.37
C MET A 1 8.94 52.50 26.72
N ALA A 2 7.93 53.30 26.35
CA ALA A 2 6.68 52.79 25.75
C ALA A 2 6.86 52.14 24.35
N ASP A 3 7.63 52.77 23.46
CA ASP A 3 7.90 52.24 22.10
C ASP A 3 8.61 50.87 22.11
N LEU A 4 9.56 50.69 23.03
CA LEU A 4 10.28 49.43 23.18
C LEU A 4 9.36 48.27 23.62
N LYS A 5 8.41 48.56 24.53
CA LYS A 5 7.40 47.57 24.95
C LYS A 5 6.47 47.19 23.80
N ALA A 6 6.08 48.16 22.98
CA ALA A 6 5.24 47.90 21.80
C ALA A 6 5.96 47.01 20.78
N ARG A 7 7.24 47.29 20.51
CA ARG A 7 8.08 46.46 19.62
C ARG A 7 8.26 45.03 20.12
N LEU A 8 8.48 44.85 21.42
CA LEU A 8 8.59 43.51 22.03
C LEU A 8 7.27 42.73 21.91
N GLY A 9 6.12 43.36 22.14
CA GLY A 9 4.82 42.71 21.95
C GLY A 9 4.56 42.29 20.50
N LEU A 10 5.00 43.08 19.52
CA LEU A 10 4.91 42.73 18.09
C LEU A 10 5.84 41.56 17.71
N LEU A 11 7.04 41.51 18.28
CA LEU A 11 7.99 40.42 18.11
C LEU A 11 7.44 39.11 18.69
N ASP A 12 6.84 39.16 19.89
CA ASP A 12 6.22 37.99 20.51
C ASP A 12 5.03 37.48 19.68
N ALA A 13 4.18 38.38 19.19
CA ALA A 13 3.06 38.02 18.31
C ALA A 13 3.54 37.39 16.99
N SER A 14 4.63 37.90 16.42
CA SER A 14 5.23 37.37 15.19
C SER A 14 5.84 35.99 15.42
N ASN A 15 6.56 35.80 16.53
CA ASN A 15 7.11 34.51 16.93
C ASN A 15 6.02 33.46 17.19
N GLN A 16 4.90 33.85 17.80
CA GLN A 16 3.77 32.95 17.99
C GLN A 16 3.12 32.53 16.66
N ARG A 17 2.96 33.46 15.71
CA ARG A 17 2.44 33.15 14.37
C ARG A 17 3.36 32.21 13.61
N LEU A 18 4.67 32.46 13.66
CA LEU A 18 5.68 31.60 13.02
C LEU A 18 5.65 30.19 13.61
N LYS A 19 5.56 30.05 14.94
CA LYS A 19 5.41 28.74 15.59
C LYS A 19 4.13 28.02 15.16
N ALA A 20 3.01 28.73 15.06
CA ALA A 20 1.74 28.15 14.61
C ALA A 20 1.79 27.72 13.13
N GLN A 21 2.42 28.52 12.26
CA GLN A 21 2.63 28.19 10.85
C GLN A 21 3.54 26.97 10.68
N LEU A 22 4.64 26.90 11.45
CA LEU A 22 5.53 25.76 11.43
C LEU A 22 4.80 24.49 11.88
N ALA A 23 4.08 24.53 13.00
CA ALA A 23 3.28 23.40 13.48
C ALA A 23 2.21 22.96 12.47
N ALA A 24 1.58 23.89 11.76
CA ALA A 24 0.63 23.58 10.69
C ALA A 24 1.33 22.90 9.50
N GLN A 25 2.51 23.37 9.07
CA GLN A 25 3.30 22.73 8.01
C GLN A 25 3.73 21.31 8.39
N THR A 26 4.26 21.10 9.60
CA THR A 26 4.67 19.76 10.05
C THR A 26 3.47 18.81 10.14
N LYS A 27 2.28 19.31 10.50
CA LYS A 27 1.05 18.52 10.53
C LYS A 27 0.57 18.15 9.13
N VAL A 28 0.76 19.01 8.13
CA VAL A 28 0.47 18.70 6.71
C VAL A 28 1.42 17.62 6.19
N GLU A 29 2.72 17.67 6.52
CA GLU A 29 3.67 16.61 6.18
C GLU A 29 3.33 15.28 6.86
N ALA A 30 2.96 15.32 8.14
CA ALA A 30 2.52 14.14 8.89
C ALA A 30 1.19 13.56 8.38
N ASN A 31 0.31 14.39 7.81
CA ASN A 31 -0.92 14.02 7.13
C ASN A 31 -0.73 13.76 5.62
N GLY A 32 0.52 13.71 5.13
CA GLY A 32 0.84 13.51 3.72
C GLY A 32 0.52 12.10 3.21
N LEU A 33 1.05 11.75 2.03
CA LEU A 33 0.83 10.43 1.40
C LEU A 33 1.49 9.26 2.16
N ALA A 34 2.42 9.55 3.07
CA ALA A 34 3.25 8.54 3.72
C ALA A 34 2.45 7.50 4.56
N PRO A 35 1.51 7.89 5.44
CA PRO A 35 0.63 6.93 6.12
C PRO A 35 -0.18 6.03 5.18
N ILE A 36 -0.66 6.59 4.07
CA ILE A 36 -1.42 5.83 3.06
C ILE A 36 -0.49 4.84 2.34
N ALA A 37 0.69 5.29 1.93
CA ALA A 37 1.69 4.43 1.30
C ALA A 37 2.11 3.28 2.24
N LEU A 38 2.36 3.58 3.51
CA LEU A 38 2.67 2.56 4.53
C LEU A 38 1.55 1.54 4.72
N ARG A 39 0.28 1.95 4.56
CA ARG A 39 -0.86 1.03 4.58
C ARG A 39 -0.89 0.17 3.32
N ILE A 40 -0.75 0.76 2.15
CA ILE A 40 -0.76 0.06 0.84
C ILE A 40 0.37 -0.97 0.76
N LEU A 41 1.58 -0.60 1.19
CA LEU A 41 2.76 -1.47 1.14
C LEU A 41 2.62 -2.77 1.93
N LYS A 42 1.69 -2.85 2.90
CA LYS A 42 1.39 -4.10 3.61
C LYS A 42 0.71 -5.14 2.71
N SER A 43 0.07 -4.70 1.63
CA SER A 43 -0.63 -5.55 0.66
C SER A 43 0.24 -5.96 -0.52
N VAL A 44 1.39 -5.31 -0.73
CA VAL A 44 2.25 -5.52 -1.90
C VAL A 44 3.33 -6.57 -1.62
N TYR A 45 3.52 -7.47 -2.58
CA TYR A 45 4.45 -8.58 -2.55
C TYR A 45 5.25 -8.63 -3.86
N THR A 46 6.47 -9.14 -3.79
CA THR A 46 7.29 -9.47 -4.96
C THR A 46 7.00 -10.92 -5.37
N ILE A 47 6.88 -11.17 -6.66
CA ILE A 47 6.65 -12.50 -7.23
C ILE A 47 7.88 -12.93 -8.01
N GLU A 48 8.36 -14.14 -7.74
CA GLU A 48 9.36 -14.84 -8.54
C GLU A 48 8.73 -16.09 -9.15
N ALA A 49 8.73 -16.17 -10.48
CA ALA A 49 8.08 -17.22 -11.26
C ALA A 49 9.04 -17.70 -12.35
N GLY A 50 9.77 -18.78 -12.09
CA GLY A 50 10.84 -19.23 -13.00
C GLY A 50 11.94 -18.16 -13.12
N SER A 51 12.12 -17.63 -14.32
CA SER A 51 13.05 -16.53 -14.60
C SER A 51 12.42 -15.14 -14.50
N ALA A 52 11.10 -15.05 -14.38
CA ALA A 52 10.36 -13.80 -14.29
C ALA A 52 10.29 -13.26 -12.85
N LEU A 53 10.32 -11.93 -12.75
CA LEU A 53 10.14 -11.16 -11.51
C LEU A 53 9.02 -10.14 -11.70
N GLY A 54 8.11 -10.06 -10.74
CA GLY A 54 7.00 -9.12 -10.78
C GLY A 54 6.53 -8.67 -9.41
N SER A 55 5.39 -7.99 -9.39
CA SER A 55 4.72 -7.55 -8.16
C SER A 55 3.29 -8.08 -8.14
N ALA A 56 2.77 -8.29 -6.94
CA ALA A 56 1.39 -8.67 -6.71
C ALA A 56 0.83 -7.94 -5.50
N TRP A 57 -0.49 -7.86 -5.42
CA TRP A 57 -1.19 -7.28 -4.28
C TRP A 57 -2.30 -8.20 -3.80
N VAL A 58 -2.57 -8.17 -2.48
CA VAL A 58 -3.67 -8.96 -1.91
C VAL A 58 -4.99 -8.41 -2.43
N ALA A 59 -5.74 -9.28 -3.07
CA ALA A 59 -7.02 -8.96 -3.66
C ALA A 59 -8.16 -9.30 -2.71
N TRP A 60 -8.17 -10.53 -2.18
CA TRP A 60 -9.10 -10.95 -1.14
C TRP A 60 -8.47 -12.04 -0.27
N ARG A 61 -9.21 -12.43 0.78
CA ARG A 61 -8.89 -13.57 1.62
C ARG A 61 -10.15 -14.39 1.80
N GLU A 62 -10.02 -15.70 1.74
CA GLU A 62 -11.14 -16.63 1.88
C GLU A 62 -10.62 -17.94 2.48
N ASN A 63 -11.37 -18.53 3.41
CA ASN A 63 -11.05 -19.83 4.02
C ASN A 63 -9.64 -19.97 4.63
N GLY A 64 -9.06 -18.86 5.10
CA GLY A 64 -7.69 -18.84 5.67
C GLY A 64 -6.59 -18.61 4.62
N ASN A 65 -6.95 -18.62 3.34
CA ASN A 65 -6.06 -18.40 2.21
C ASN A 65 -6.05 -16.92 1.80
N THR A 66 -4.98 -16.52 1.13
CA THR A 66 -4.83 -15.19 0.54
C THR A 66 -4.74 -15.33 -0.96
N TYR A 67 -5.51 -14.52 -1.68
CA TYR A 67 -5.47 -14.46 -3.14
C TYR A 67 -4.82 -13.15 -3.56
N LEU A 68 -3.75 -13.25 -4.33
CA LEU A 68 -3.03 -12.11 -4.89
C LEU A 68 -3.33 -11.98 -6.38
N ILE A 69 -3.40 -10.74 -6.86
CA ILE A 69 -3.43 -10.44 -8.29
C ILE A 69 -2.04 -9.98 -8.72
N THR A 70 -1.57 -10.51 -9.85
CA THR A 70 -0.38 -10.07 -10.56
C THR A 70 -0.68 -9.96 -12.05
N ALA A 71 0.29 -9.50 -12.84
CA ALA A 71 0.17 -9.52 -14.29
C ALA A 71 0.33 -10.95 -14.83
N ASN A 72 -0.44 -11.33 -15.84
CA ASN A 72 -0.36 -12.67 -16.41
C ASN A 72 1.02 -12.97 -16.98
N HIS A 73 1.63 -12.00 -17.67
CA HIS A 73 2.97 -12.19 -18.22
C HIS A 73 4.05 -12.49 -17.17
N VAL A 74 3.84 -12.13 -15.89
CA VAL A 74 4.76 -12.47 -14.78
C VAL A 74 4.77 -13.97 -14.53
N ILE A 75 3.66 -14.68 -14.77
CA ILE A 75 3.55 -16.11 -14.50
C ILE A 75 3.79 -17.01 -15.72
N ASN A 76 4.11 -16.45 -16.89
CA ASN A 76 4.25 -17.18 -18.15
C ASN A 76 5.18 -18.40 -18.05
N ASP A 77 6.28 -18.29 -17.30
CA ASP A 77 7.26 -19.38 -17.14
C ASP A 77 6.71 -20.60 -16.39
N VAL A 78 5.73 -20.38 -15.50
CA VAL A 78 5.18 -21.44 -14.62
C VAL A 78 3.77 -21.86 -15.02
N GLY A 79 3.00 -20.96 -15.63
CA GLY A 79 1.62 -21.18 -16.06
C GLY A 79 0.62 -21.44 -14.93
N VAL A 80 -0.65 -21.62 -15.31
CA VAL A 80 -1.72 -22.03 -14.39
C VAL A 80 -1.44 -23.44 -13.87
N GLY A 81 -1.58 -23.63 -12.55
CA GLY A 81 -1.22 -24.87 -11.86
C GLY A 81 0.23 -24.90 -11.36
N GLY A 82 1.09 -24.02 -11.89
CA GLY A 82 2.47 -23.83 -11.43
C GLY A 82 2.56 -23.13 -10.07
N THR A 83 3.77 -23.11 -9.52
CA THR A 83 4.07 -22.46 -8.24
C THR A 83 5.05 -21.31 -8.40
N VAL A 84 4.84 -20.27 -7.60
CA VAL A 84 5.68 -19.07 -7.53
C VAL A 84 6.21 -18.87 -6.12
N THR A 85 7.31 -18.13 -5.99
CA THR A 85 7.78 -17.62 -4.69
C THR A 85 7.21 -16.22 -4.48
N VAL A 86 6.45 -16.05 -3.40
CA VAL A 86 5.89 -14.77 -2.96
C VAL A 86 6.79 -14.22 -1.87
N LYS A 87 7.31 -12.99 -2.02
CA LYS A 87 8.24 -12.37 -1.07
C LYS A 87 7.73 -11.04 -0.55
N GLN A 88 8.01 -10.78 0.73
CA GLN A 88 7.85 -9.46 1.33
C GLN A 88 8.90 -9.29 2.43
N LYS A 89 9.77 -8.28 2.27
CA LYS A 89 10.93 -8.07 3.16
C LYS A 89 11.77 -9.35 3.28
N THR A 90 11.93 -9.91 4.48
CA THR A 90 12.68 -11.14 4.75
C THR A 90 11.81 -12.40 4.72
N SER A 91 10.49 -12.26 4.54
CA SER A 91 9.56 -13.37 4.50
C SER A 91 9.29 -13.82 3.07
N HIS A 92 9.07 -15.13 2.93
CA HIS A 92 8.79 -15.79 1.67
C HIS A 92 7.77 -16.91 1.87
N TRP A 93 6.94 -17.13 0.85
CA TRP A 93 5.88 -18.14 0.83
C TRP A 93 5.79 -18.76 -0.56
N THR A 94 5.27 -19.99 -0.63
CA THR A 94 4.90 -20.60 -1.91
C THR A 94 3.47 -20.20 -2.26
N GLY A 95 3.26 -19.73 -3.48
CA GLY A 95 1.94 -19.48 -4.05
C GLY A 95 1.66 -20.40 -5.22
N LYS A 96 0.40 -20.80 -5.41
CA LYS A 96 -0.07 -21.57 -6.56
C LYS A 96 -0.81 -20.65 -7.52
N VAL A 97 -0.47 -20.68 -8.81
CA VAL A 97 -1.22 -19.96 -9.85
C VAL A 97 -2.53 -20.72 -10.08
N THR A 98 -3.66 -20.12 -9.74
CA THR A 98 -4.98 -20.77 -9.83
C THR A 98 -5.75 -20.35 -11.07
N ARG A 99 -5.48 -19.16 -11.61
CA ARG A 99 -6.16 -18.63 -12.80
C ARG A 99 -5.30 -17.61 -13.52
N ALA A 100 -5.51 -17.52 -14.83
CA ALA A 100 -4.96 -16.50 -15.72
C ALA A 100 -6.05 -15.95 -16.64
N ASP A 101 -5.87 -14.71 -17.08
CA ASP A 101 -6.67 -14.02 -18.07
C ASP A 101 -5.72 -13.29 -19.04
N ASP A 102 -5.57 -13.88 -20.23
CA ASP A 102 -4.70 -13.36 -21.29
C ASP A 102 -5.23 -12.06 -21.89
N THR A 103 -6.54 -11.79 -21.80
CA THR A 103 -7.16 -10.60 -22.40
C THR A 103 -6.84 -9.36 -21.58
N ASN A 104 -6.90 -9.48 -20.25
CA ASN A 104 -6.66 -8.37 -19.32
C ASN A 104 -5.24 -8.36 -18.73
N ASP A 105 -4.39 -9.32 -19.12
CA ASP A 105 -3.05 -9.54 -18.58
C ASP A 105 -3.06 -9.69 -17.05
N LEU A 106 -3.98 -10.50 -16.52
CA LEU A 106 -4.12 -10.74 -15.07
C LEU A 106 -3.96 -12.21 -14.70
N ALA A 107 -3.35 -12.46 -13.55
CA ALA A 107 -3.27 -13.79 -12.96
C ALA A 107 -3.58 -13.76 -11.46
N VAL A 108 -4.13 -14.87 -10.96
CA VAL A 108 -4.47 -15.08 -9.56
C VAL A 108 -3.52 -16.10 -8.96
N ILE A 109 -2.90 -15.73 -7.84
CA ILE A 109 -2.02 -16.59 -7.04
C ILE A 109 -2.69 -16.84 -5.69
N GLU A 110 -2.88 -18.10 -5.33
CA GLU A 110 -3.34 -18.53 -4.02
C GLU A 110 -2.15 -18.83 -3.10
N VAL A 111 -2.17 -18.30 -1.90
CA VAL A 111 -1.25 -18.64 -0.82
C VAL A 111 -2.05 -19.22 0.33
N ASP A 112 -1.71 -20.44 0.75
CA ASP A 112 -2.33 -21.18 1.86
C ASP A 112 -1.87 -20.64 3.23
N ARG A 113 -1.99 -19.33 3.42
CA ARG A 113 -1.83 -18.60 4.68
C ARG A 113 -2.47 -17.22 4.56
N LYS A 114 -2.76 -16.63 5.71
CA LYS A 114 -3.15 -15.22 5.82
C LYS A 114 -1.93 -14.29 5.68
N LEU A 115 -1.87 -13.53 4.60
CA LEU A 115 -0.88 -12.48 4.36
C LEU A 115 -1.44 -11.10 4.73
N GLY A 116 -0.91 -10.01 4.17
CA GLY A 116 -1.38 -8.63 4.32
C GLY A 116 -2.85 -8.44 3.99
N ALA A 117 -3.42 -7.29 4.38
CA ALA A 117 -4.84 -7.01 4.11
C ALA A 117 -5.07 -6.77 2.61
N PRO A 118 -6.29 -7.03 2.10
CA PRO A 118 -6.69 -6.60 0.76
C PRO A 118 -6.33 -5.14 0.49
N LEU A 119 -5.86 -4.88 -0.73
CA LEU A 119 -5.41 -3.56 -1.15
C LEU A 119 -6.57 -2.56 -1.16
N TRP A 120 -7.69 -2.97 -1.76
CA TRP A 120 -8.90 -2.18 -1.77
C TRP A 120 -9.72 -2.40 -0.50
N GLN A 121 -10.46 -1.36 -0.12
CA GLN A 121 -11.48 -1.46 0.92
C GLN A 121 -12.70 -2.17 0.33
N ASP A 122 -13.50 -2.83 1.18
CA ASP A 122 -14.81 -3.32 0.76
C ASP A 122 -15.53 -2.18 0.06
N ALA A 123 -15.78 -2.36 -1.24
CA ALA A 123 -16.57 -1.42 -2.00
C ALA A 123 -17.95 -1.43 -1.35
N THR A 124 -18.24 -0.41 -0.53
CA THR A 124 -19.60 -0.12 -0.14
C THR A 124 -20.23 0.37 -1.43
N VAL A 125 -20.90 -0.53 -2.15
CA VAL A 125 -21.77 -0.13 -3.25
C VAL A 125 -22.79 0.77 -2.59
N GLN A 126 -22.66 2.08 -2.80
CA GLN A 126 -23.67 3.03 -2.37
C GLN A 126 -24.87 2.77 -3.28
N THR A 127 -25.76 1.90 -2.84
CA THR A 127 -27.10 1.78 -3.40
C THR A 127 -27.84 3.03 -2.94
N ASP A 128 -27.81 4.09 -3.75
CA ASP A 128 -28.72 5.21 -3.53
C ASP A 128 -30.17 4.67 -3.64
N PRO A 129 -31.10 5.19 -2.80
CA PRO A 129 -32.48 4.73 -2.73
C PRO A 129 -33.30 5.04 -3.98
#